data_AF-A0A1P8FDX8-F1
#
_entry.id   AF-A0A1P8FDX8-F1
#
_cell.length_a   1.000
_cell.length_b   1.000
_cell.length_c   1.000
_cell.angle_alpha   90.00
_cell.angle_beta   90.00
_cell.angle_gamma   90.00
#
_symmetry.space_group_name_H-M   'P 1'
#
loop_
_entity.id
_entity.type
_entity.pdbx_description
1 polymer ?
#
loop_
_entity_poly.entity_id
_entity_poly.type
_entity_poly.pdbx_seq_one_letter_code
_entity_poly.pdbx_strand_id
1 'polypeptide(L)'
;MAGTVTIRPEVPKAYEDFVVSVTDGFSLAYNVNPRVFLGPQGLIVDLNGFCGFLCSGPVTQTFSARAPGLPPGRYPLTVYSNMSFQFPLVNTSSFEVVAAPNYQGLWWNAPAGSESGWGLNIAHQDETLFATWFTYDDQGRDTWLVMSNGAKTGDGAYAGTLYRTAAAPAPGKSFQTVAAASITPVGTMTLRFSDTNNATFTYDVDGVRQTKAITKQVYGSAPARCYSAAKAVASPTYQDLWWSFPATSVSGWGLNVTQQDGTLFMTLFGYDGDGRPSWRVASNVRAVIGASYAGDLYRTSGAPFRTSPWPSSSVKITRVGTVEFRDSGSEAVGFNYSEGNERTTHQIVRQRFGAAPTVCD
;
A
#
# COMPACT_ATOMS: atom_id res chain seq x y z
N MET A 1 2.20 -23.41 39.14
CA MET A 1 3.45 -23.11 38.42
C MET A 1 3.05 -22.30 37.20
N ALA A 2 3.70 -21.18 36.94
CA ALA A 2 3.40 -20.39 35.75
C ALA A 2 3.98 -21.13 34.53
N GLY A 3 3.12 -21.54 33.59
CA GLY A 3 3.60 -22.16 32.35
C GLY A 3 4.46 -21.18 31.57
N THR A 4 5.48 -21.66 30.88
CA THR A 4 6.26 -20.87 29.92
C THR A 4 5.49 -20.73 28.61
N VAL A 5 5.59 -19.55 27.98
CA VAL A 5 4.98 -19.30 26.67
C VAL A 5 6.09 -18.98 25.67
N THR A 6 6.05 -19.63 24.51
CA THR A 6 6.93 -19.32 23.38
C THR A 6 6.13 -19.01 22.13
N ILE A 7 6.63 -18.09 21.31
CA ILE A 7 6.02 -17.71 20.04
C ILE A 7 6.99 -18.10 18.91
N ARG A 8 6.45 -18.63 17.81
CA ARG A 8 7.23 -19.02 16.64
C ARG A 8 6.64 -18.42 15.36
N PRO A 9 7.41 -17.61 14.60
CA PRO A 9 8.77 -17.12 14.95
C PRO A 9 8.74 -16.22 16.22
N GLU A 10 9.88 -16.06 16.90
CA GLU A 10 9.97 -15.29 18.16
C GLU A 10 9.43 -13.85 18.01
N VAL A 11 9.65 -13.27 16.83
CA VAL A 11 9.08 -11.99 16.41
C VAL A 11 8.23 -12.24 15.15
N PRO A 12 6.91 -12.45 15.29
CA PRO A 12 6.00 -12.60 14.15
C PRO A 12 6.00 -11.37 13.25
N LYS A 13 5.88 -11.61 11.94
CA LYS A 13 5.64 -10.55 10.97
C LYS A 13 4.15 -10.21 10.93
N ALA A 14 3.85 -8.96 10.62
CA ALA A 14 2.48 -8.49 10.47
C ALA A 14 1.70 -9.33 9.44
N TYR A 15 0.49 -9.74 9.83
CA TYR A 15 -0.44 -10.56 9.05
C TYR A 15 0.08 -11.94 8.64
N GLU A 16 1.12 -12.44 9.33
CA GLU A 16 1.58 -13.82 9.22
C GLU A 16 1.03 -14.66 10.37
N ASP A 17 0.47 -15.84 10.06
CA ASP A 17 0.10 -16.78 11.11
C ASP A 17 1.35 -17.22 11.89
N PHE A 18 1.24 -17.28 13.21
CA PHE A 18 2.31 -17.74 14.08
C PHE A 18 1.82 -18.83 15.02
N VAL A 19 2.75 -19.55 15.63
CA VAL A 19 2.45 -20.59 16.60
C VAL A 19 2.72 -20.06 18.00
N VAL A 20 1.76 -20.22 18.89
CA VAL A 20 1.95 -20.01 20.33
C VAL A 20 2.01 -21.38 20.99
N SER A 21 3.05 -21.61 21.79
CA SER A 21 3.23 -22.82 22.57
C SER A 21 3.28 -22.51 24.05
N VAL A 22 2.61 -23.32 24.86
CA VAL A 22 2.60 -23.24 26.33
C VAL A 22 3.18 -24.53 26.89
N THR A 23 4.25 -24.44 27.70
CA THR A 23 4.90 -25.58 28.36
C THR A 23 4.84 -25.42 29.88
N ASP A 24 4.62 -26.50 30.62
CA ASP A 24 4.61 -26.52 32.10
C ASP A 24 3.47 -25.73 32.77
N GLY A 25 2.34 -25.53 32.07
CA GLY A 25 1.16 -24.86 32.62
C GLY A 25 0.38 -25.66 33.67
N PHE A 26 0.72 -26.94 33.89
CA PHE A 26 -0.05 -27.89 34.68
C PHE A 26 0.83 -28.87 35.46
N SER A 27 0.37 -29.33 36.62
CA SER A 27 1.04 -30.34 37.45
C SER A 27 0.50 -31.76 37.26
N LEU A 28 -0.37 -32.00 36.26
CA LEU A 28 -1.03 -33.29 36.00
C LEU A 28 -1.20 -33.51 34.48
N ALA A 29 -1.41 -34.77 34.06
CA ALA A 29 -1.66 -35.10 32.65
C ALA A 29 -3.09 -34.70 32.21
N TYR A 30 -3.23 -33.56 31.51
CA TYR A 30 -4.50 -33.09 30.93
C TYR A 30 -4.60 -33.36 29.43
N ASN A 31 -5.82 -33.69 28.97
CA ASN A 31 -6.20 -33.49 27.58
C ASN A 31 -6.69 -32.07 27.41
N VAL A 32 -6.00 -31.29 26.58
CA VAL A 32 -6.35 -29.90 26.29
C VAL A 32 -6.58 -29.73 24.80
N ASN A 33 -7.50 -28.83 24.45
CA ASN A 33 -7.75 -28.45 23.06
C ASN A 33 -7.59 -26.94 22.92
N PRO A 34 -6.32 -26.46 22.87
CA PRO A 34 -6.02 -25.05 22.99
C PRO A 34 -6.64 -24.25 21.85
N ARG A 35 -7.25 -23.12 22.21
CA ARG A 35 -7.82 -22.15 21.29
C ARG A 35 -7.11 -20.83 21.47
N VAL A 36 -6.83 -20.16 20.36
CA VAL A 36 -6.23 -18.83 20.35
C VAL A 36 -7.18 -17.87 19.67
N PHE A 37 -7.45 -16.75 20.33
CA PHE A 37 -8.32 -15.71 19.79
C PHE A 37 -7.90 -14.33 20.31
N LEU A 38 -8.26 -13.29 19.58
CA LEU A 38 -8.00 -11.91 19.99
C LEU A 38 -9.16 -11.41 20.87
N GLY A 39 -8.85 -11.04 22.10
CA GLY A 39 -9.80 -10.43 23.04
C GLY A 39 -9.56 -8.93 23.23
N PRO A 40 -10.38 -8.24 24.03
CA PRO A 40 -10.27 -6.79 24.27
C PRO A 40 -8.93 -6.37 24.89
N GLN A 41 -8.24 -7.29 25.58
CA GLN A 41 -7.01 -7.04 26.31
C GLN A 41 -5.76 -7.56 25.57
N GLY A 42 -5.91 -8.16 24.39
CA GLY A 42 -4.80 -8.77 23.63
C GLY A 42 -5.08 -10.21 23.20
N LEU A 43 -4.02 -10.96 22.89
CA LEU A 43 -4.12 -12.34 22.46
C LEU A 43 -4.44 -13.24 23.67
N ILE A 44 -5.47 -14.05 23.55
CA ILE A 44 -5.88 -15.00 24.58
C ILE A 44 -5.60 -16.42 24.08
N VAL A 45 -4.89 -17.19 24.90
CA VAL A 45 -4.75 -18.64 24.77
C VAL A 45 -5.63 -19.30 25.81
N ASP A 46 -6.76 -19.85 25.40
CA ASP A 46 -7.56 -20.73 26.25
C ASP A 46 -7.10 -22.16 26.02
N LEU A 47 -6.44 -22.74 27.01
CA LEU A 47 -5.99 -24.13 26.93
C LEU A 47 -7.18 -25.10 26.80
N ASN A 48 -8.37 -24.74 27.30
CA ASN A 48 -9.59 -25.53 27.19
C ASN A 48 -9.36 -27.00 27.56
N GLY A 49 -9.03 -27.20 28.84
CA GLY A 49 -8.61 -28.48 29.38
C GLY A 49 -9.74 -29.20 30.11
N PHE A 50 -9.80 -30.52 29.96
CA PHE A 50 -10.66 -31.36 30.79
C PHE A 50 -9.84 -32.47 31.42
N CYS A 51 -9.97 -32.63 32.73
CA CYS A 51 -9.56 -33.85 33.40
C CYS A 51 -10.79 -34.61 33.90
N GLY A 52 -10.93 -35.85 33.46
CA GLY A 52 -11.86 -36.80 34.06
C GLY A 52 -11.34 -37.37 35.39
N PHE A 53 -11.73 -38.60 35.74
CA PHE A 53 -11.35 -39.28 36.99
C PHE A 53 -9.89 -39.79 37.08
N LEU A 54 -9.06 -39.62 36.04
CA LEU A 54 -7.72 -40.21 35.94
C LEU A 54 -6.64 -39.17 35.65
N CYS A 55 -6.47 -38.16 36.51
CA CYS A 55 -5.23 -37.38 36.50
C CYS A 55 -4.09 -38.25 37.03
N SER A 56 -3.12 -38.62 36.19
CA SER A 56 -1.84 -39.13 36.64
C SER A 56 -0.88 -37.97 36.94
N GLY A 57 0.18 -38.26 37.70
CA GLY A 57 1.06 -37.30 38.39
C GLY A 57 1.76 -36.22 37.53
N PRO A 58 2.81 -35.57 38.06
CA PRO A 58 3.43 -34.43 37.38
C PRO A 58 4.04 -34.83 36.05
N VAL A 59 3.53 -34.24 34.97
CA VAL A 59 4.03 -34.41 33.61
C VAL A 59 4.18 -33.03 32.97
N THR A 60 5.36 -32.75 32.44
CA THR A 60 5.60 -31.60 31.56
C THR A 60 4.97 -31.87 30.20
N GLN A 61 4.08 -30.98 29.77
CA GLN A 61 3.44 -31.04 28.45
C GLN A 61 3.58 -29.69 27.76
N THR A 62 3.75 -29.73 26.44
CA THR A 62 3.74 -28.57 25.56
C THR A 62 2.51 -28.61 24.66
N PHE A 63 1.73 -27.54 24.68
CA PHE A 63 0.57 -27.39 23.83
C PHE A 63 0.79 -26.25 22.85
N SER A 64 0.52 -26.49 21.58
CA SER A 64 0.72 -25.48 20.54
C SER A 64 -0.58 -25.22 19.81
N ALA A 65 -0.84 -23.96 19.52
CA ALA A 65 -1.97 -23.53 18.72
C ALA A 65 -1.55 -22.44 17.74
N ARG A 66 -2.17 -22.46 16.56
CA ARG A 66 -1.97 -21.43 15.54
C ARG A 66 -2.78 -20.19 15.92
N ALA A 67 -2.11 -19.05 15.96
CA ALA A 67 -2.74 -17.75 16.06
C ALA A 67 -2.90 -17.14 14.65
N PRO A 68 -3.99 -16.40 14.39
CA PRO A 68 -4.11 -15.65 13.14
C PRO A 68 -3.07 -14.54 13.08
N GLY A 69 -2.63 -14.19 11.87
CA GLY A 69 -1.80 -13.00 11.67
C GLY A 69 -2.44 -11.73 12.19
N LEU A 70 -1.66 -10.93 12.91
CA LEU A 70 -2.11 -9.69 13.56
C LEU A 70 -1.51 -8.45 12.87
N PRO A 71 -2.14 -7.27 13.01
CA PRO A 71 -1.50 -6.00 12.68
C PRO A 71 -0.17 -5.79 13.42
N PRO A 72 0.68 -4.84 12.97
CA PRO A 72 1.89 -4.49 13.68
C PRO A 72 1.55 -3.88 15.04
N GLY A 73 2.26 -4.27 16.09
CA GLY A 73 2.03 -3.74 17.42
C GLY A 73 2.52 -4.64 18.54
N ARG A 74 2.43 -4.13 19.76
CA ARG A 74 2.71 -4.88 20.97
C ARG A 74 1.41 -5.45 21.53
N TYR A 75 1.37 -6.77 21.67
CA TYR A 75 0.19 -7.48 22.15
C TYR A 75 0.46 -8.07 23.53
N PRO A 76 -0.35 -7.73 24.55
CA PRO A 76 -0.42 -8.55 25.74
C PRO A 76 -0.91 -9.95 25.35
N LEU A 77 -0.33 -10.97 25.99
CA LEU A 77 -0.71 -12.36 25.80
C LEU A 77 -1.11 -12.94 27.15
N THR A 78 -2.33 -13.46 27.22
CA THR A 78 -2.86 -14.06 28.45
C THR A 78 -3.23 -15.51 28.20
N VAL A 79 -2.77 -16.39 29.08
CA VAL A 79 -3.09 -17.82 29.04
C VAL A 79 -4.03 -18.14 30.18
N TYR A 80 -5.20 -18.68 29.84
CA TYR A 80 -6.15 -19.24 30.79
C TYR A 80 -6.24 -20.75 30.63
N SER A 81 -6.62 -21.42 31.71
CA SER A 81 -7.12 -22.78 31.64
C SER A 81 -8.58 -22.79 32.05
N ASN A 82 -9.49 -23.04 31.11
CA ASN A 82 -10.88 -23.31 31.47
C ASN A 82 -10.99 -24.74 32.02
N MET A 83 -11.12 -24.89 33.34
CA MET A 83 -11.35 -26.17 34.02
C MET A 83 -12.66 -26.09 34.78
N SER A 84 -13.64 -26.92 34.43
CA SER A 84 -14.89 -27.07 35.22
C SER A 84 -15.52 -25.74 35.67
N PHE A 85 -15.61 -24.77 34.76
CA PHE A 85 -16.13 -23.40 34.96
C PHE A 85 -15.28 -22.44 35.80
N GLN A 86 -14.04 -22.78 36.11
CA GLN A 86 -13.03 -21.85 36.64
C GLN A 86 -12.05 -21.46 35.52
N PHE A 87 -11.65 -20.18 35.48
CA PHE A 87 -10.66 -19.65 34.53
C PHE A 87 -9.38 -19.18 35.25
N PRO A 88 -8.63 -20.07 35.93
CA PRO A 88 -7.36 -19.68 36.50
C PRO A 88 -6.41 -19.13 35.43
N LEU A 89 -5.79 -18.01 35.78
CA LEU A 89 -4.70 -17.43 35.02
C LEU A 89 -3.47 -18.35 35.12
N VAL A 90 -2.92 -18.72 33.96
CA VAL A 90 -1.72 -19.58 33.86
C VAL A 90 -0.46 -18.75 33.63
N ASN A 91 -0.54 -17.78 32.73
CA ASN A 91 0.58 -16.89 32.39
C ASN A 91 0.06 -15.58 31.78
N THR A 92 0.80 -14.49 32.02
CA THR A 92 0.69 -13.24 31.27
C THR A 92 2.06 -12.88 30.71
N SER A 93 2.14 -12.60 29.42
CA SER A 93 3.35 -12.09 28.77
C SER A 93 2.98 -11.01 27.76
N SER A 94 3.96 -10.54 26.98
CA SER A 94 3.70 -9.68 25.82
C SER A 94 4.67 -10.03 24.72
N PHE A 95 4.27 -9.77 23.48
CA PHE A 95 5.12 -9.95 22.31
C PHE A 95 4.88 -8.83 21.31
N GLU A 96 5.77 -8.75 20.33
CA GLU A 96 5.74 -7.74 19.29
C GLU A 96 5.53 -8.38 17.93
N VAL A 97 4.59 -7.82 17.18
CA VAL A 97 4.38 -8.12 15.77
C VAL A 97 4.98 -6.97 14.99
N VAL A 98 5.97 -7.27 14.15
CA VAL A 98 6.73 -6.25 13.42
C VAL A 98 6.27 -6.17 11.97
N ALA A 99 6.17 -4.95 11.44
CA ALA A 99 6.05 -4.70 10.01
C ALA A 99 7.39 -4.31 9.41
N ALA A 100 7.62 -4.71 8.16
CA ALA A 100 8.63 -4.06 7.34
C ALA A 100 8.14 -2.65 6.94
N PRO A 101 9.04 -1.65 6.87
CA PRO A 101 8.69 -0.34 6.33
C PRO A 101 8.06 -0.46 4.96
N ASN A 102 6.95 0.25 4.73
CA ASN A 102 6.31 0.34 3.43
C ASN A 102 6.19 1.81 3.00
N TYR A 103 6.54 2.06 1.74
CA TYR A 103 6.73 3.40 1.18
C TYR A 103 5.58 3.80 0.26
N GLN A 104 4.51 3.01 0.24
CA GLN A 104 3.30 3.28 -0.53
C GLN A 104 2.73 4.66 -0.16
N GLY A 105 2.36 5.42 -1.19
CA GLY A 105 1.77 6.73 -1.04
C GLY A 105 2.14 7.69 -2.15
N LEU A 106 1.65 8.91 -1.99
CA LEU A 106 1.93 10.05 -2.84
C LEU A 106 3.02 10.89 -2.17
N TRP A 107 4.07 11.19 -2.93
CA TRP A 107 5.25 11.91 -2.48
C TRP A 107 5.47 13.16 -3.33
N TRP A 108 6.02 14.18 -2.72
CA TRP A 108 6.29 15.48 -3.34
C TRP A 108 7.48 16.16 -2.65
N ASN A 109 7.92 17.30 -3.19
CA ASN A 109 9.10 17.99 -2.69
C ASN A 109 9.02 18.32 -1.19
N ALA A 110 10.15 18.19 -0.51
CA ALA A 110 10.35 18.65 0.86
C ALA A 110 11.09 20.01 0.86
N PRO A 111 10.67 20.99 1.68
CA PRO A 111 9.51 20.93 2.58
C PRO A 111 8.18 20.91 1.80
N ALA A 112 7.15 20.31 2.39
CA ALA A 112 5.82 20.19 1.80
C ALA A 112 5.33 21.53 1.19
N GLY A 113 4.80 21.49 -0.04
CA GLY A 113 4.28 22.67 -0.73
C GLY A 113 5.32 23.55 -1.44
N SER A 114 6.60 23.21 -1.38
CA SER A 114 7.66 24.01 -2.00
C SER A 114 7.73 23.89 -3.53
N GLU A 115 7.39 22.73 -4.09
CA GLU A 115 7.33 22.50 -5.54
C GLU A 115 5.99 21.85 -5.94
N SER A 116 4.94 22.66 -6.00
CA SER A 116 3.63 22.21 -6.48
C SER A 116 3.66 21.87 -7.97
N GLY A 117 2.80 20.95 -8.41
CA GLY A 117 2.55 20.63 -9.84
C GLY A 117 3.07 19.27 -10.31
N TRP A 118 4.11 18.74 -9.68
CA TRP A 118 4.62 17.39 -9.93
C TRP A 118 4.52 16.52 -8.67
N GLY A 119 4.68 15.21 -8.82
CA GLY A 119 4.71 14.29 -7.69
C GLY A 119 5.11 12.87 -8.09
N LEU A 120 5.36 12.03 -7.09
CA LEU A 120 5.78 10.65 -7.23
C LEU A 120 4.79 9.74 -6.50
N ASN A 121 4.09 8.91 -7.26
CA ASN A 121 3.27 7.84 -6.70
C ASN A 121 4.12 6.60 -6.51
N ILE A 122 4.09 6.01 -5.32
CA ILE A 122 4.78 4.76 -5.00
C ILE A 122 3.76 3.72 -4.59
N ALA A 123 3.81 2.55 -5.22
CA ALA A 123 3.27 1.30 -4.71
C ALA A 123 4.43 0.38 -4.33
N HIS A 124 4.36 -0.27 -3.17
CA HIS A 124 5.46 -1.06 -2.62
C HIS A 124 4.98 -2.45 -2.24
N GLN A 125 5.42 -3.47 -2.97
CA GLN A 125 5.12 -4.88 -2.69
C GLN A 125 6.44 -5.65 -2.58
N ASP A 126 6.59 -6.44 -1.50
CA ASP A 126 7.84 -7.11 -1.14
C ASP A 126 9.06 -6.16 -1.05
N GLU A 127 10.08 -6.41 -1.88
CA GLU A 127 11.31 -5.64 -2.00
C GLU A 127 11.31 -4.79 -3.29
N THR A 128 10.14 -4.59 -3.89
CA THR A 128 9.97 -3.90 -5.17
C THR A 128 9.10 -2.66 -5.02
N LEU A 129 9.58 -1.54 -5.56
CA LEU A 129 8.79 -0.34 -5.77
C LEU A 129 8.34 -0.24 -7.21
N PHE A 130 7.04 -0.02 -7.39
CA PHE A 130 6.51 0.55 -8.62
C PHE A 130 6.31 2.04 -8.39
N ALA A 131 7.07 2.87 -9.10
CA ALA A 131 7.00 4.32 -8.95
C ALA A 131 6.59 5.01 -10.25
N THR A 132 5.60 5.89 -10.18
CA THR A 132 5.17 6.73 -11.30
C THR A 132 5.41 8.19 -10.96
N TRP A 133 6.28 8.85 -11.73
CA TRP A 133 6.58 10.25 -11.60
C TRP A 133 5.79 11.06 -12.62
N PHE A 134 4.87 11.91 -12.17
CA PHE A 134 4.15 12.85 -13.02
C PHE A 134 4.80 14.23 -12.96
N THR A 135 5.06 14.81 -14.12
CA THR A 135 5.80 16.07 -14.29
C THR A 135 5.44 16.72 -15.64
N TYR A 136 6.29 17.62 -16.14
CA TYR A 136 6.12 18.27 -17.44
C TYR A 136 7.32 18.08 -18.36
N ASP A 137 7.02 17.95 -19.65
CA ASP A 137 8.02 17.90 -20.73
C ASP A 137 8.60 19.29 -21.01
N ASP A 138 9.50 19.34 -21.99
CA ASP A 138 10.23 20.54 -22.43
C ASP A 138 9.33 21.65 -22.97
N GLN A 139 8.12 21.29 -23.39
CA GLN A 139 7.10 22.20 -23.89
C GLN A 139 6.11 22.61 -22.78
N GLY A 140 6.34 22.15 -21.55
CA GLY A 140 5.51 22.39 -20.38
C GLY A 140 4.20 21.59 -20.36
N ARG A 141 4.09 20.54 -21.18
CA ARG A 141 2.93 19.67 -21.23
C ARG A 141 3.05 18.58 -20.17
N ASP A 142 1.91 18.17 -19.65
CA ASP A 142 1.83 17.06 -18.70
C ASP A 142 2.42 15.78 -19.30
N THR A 143 3.30 15.12 -18.54
CA THR A 143 3.93 13.85 -18.91
C THR A 143 4.17 13.00 -17.67
N TRP A 144 4.45 11.71 -17.86
CA TRP A 144 4.78 10.81 -16.77
C TRP A 144 5.85 9.79 -17.17
N LEU A 145 6.63 9.38 -16.18
CA LEU A 145 7.71 8.40 -16.29
C LEU A 145 7.46 7.29 -15.27
N VAL A 146 7.87 6.07 -15.59
CA VAL A 146 7.61 4.91 -14.73
C VAL A 146 8.89 4.13 -14.43
N MET A 147 9.09 3.82 -13.16
CA MET A 147 10.02 2.79 -12.70
C MET A 147 9.16 1.61 -12.24
N SER A 148 8.93 0.65 -13.13
CA SER A 148 8.03 -0.50 -12.87
C SER A 148 8.67 -1.59 -12.01
N ASN A 149 10.00 -1.58 -11.86
CA ASN A 149 10.77 -2.54 -11.07
C ASN A 149 11.92 -1.84 -10.34
N GLY A 150 11.60 -1.05 -9.32
CA GLY A 150 12.59 -0.48 -8.40
C GLY A 150 12.99 -1.52 -7.36
N ALA A 151 14.06 -2.26 -7.61
CA ALA A 151 14.53 -3.31 -6.71
C ALA A 151 15.24 -2.72 -5.49
N LYS A 152 15.05 -3.35 -4.33
CA LYS A 152 15.80 -3.02 -3.11
C LYS A 152 17.29 -3.28 -3.33
N THR A 153 18.11 -2.28 -3.07
CA THR A 153 19.58 -2.34 -3.17
C THR A 153 20.28 -2.24 -1.82
N GLY A 154 19.52 -1.92 -0.76
CA GLY A 154 19.96 -1.84 0.62
C GLY A 154 18.80 -1.42 1.52
N ASP A 155 19.01 -1.32 2.83
CA ASP A 155 17.95 -0.88 3.72
C ASP A 155 17.52 0.55 3.42
N GLY A 156 16.23 0.72 3.13
CA GLY A 156 15.64 1.98 2.68
C GLY A 156 16.15 2.47 1.32
N ALA A 157 16.86 1.66 0.53
CA ALA A 157 17.42 2.04 -0.75
C ALA A 157 16.86 1.19 -1.89
N TYR A 158 16.36 1.85 -2.95
CA TYR A 158 15.77 1.22 -4.12
C TYR A 158 16.25 1.91 -5.39
N ALA A 159 16.49 1.14 -6.45
CA ALA A 159 16.88 1.68 -7.73
C ALA A 159 16.28 0.87 -8.89
N GLY A 160 16.06 1.53 -10.02
CA GLY A 160 15.54 0.90 -11.22
C GLY A 160 15.63 1.80 -12.44
N THR A 161 15.38 1.19 -13.60
CA THR A 161 15.30 1.89 -14.88
C THR A 161 14.04 2.74 -14.93
N LEU A 162 14.17 3.97 -15.43
CA LEU A 162 13.04 4.81 -15.80
C LEU A 162 12.66 4.58 -17.26
N TYR A 163 11.37 4.43 -17.49
CA TYR A 163 10.79 4.24 -18.81
C TYR A 163 9.86 5.40 -19.17
N ARG A 164 9.87 5.74 -20.45
CA ARG A 164 8.85 6.55 -21.12
C ARG A 164 8.01 5.63 -22.00
N THR A 165 6.72 5.89 -22.05
CA THR A 165 5.78 5.15 -22.88
C THR A 165 5.13 6.07 -23.90
N ALA A 166 4.71 5.50 -25.02
CA ALA A 166 3.88 6.15 -26.02
C ALA A 166 2.84 5.16 -26.54
N ALA A 167 1.67 5.66 -26.90
CA ALA A 167 0.63 4.87 -27.53
C ALA A 167 0.50 5.23 -29.01
N ALA A 168 -0.20 4.38 -29.77
CA ALA A 168 -0.57 4.75 -31.13
C ALA A 168 -1.57 5.92 -31.09
N PRO A 169 -1.45 6.93 -31.98
CA PRO A 169 -2.40 8.03 -32.03
C PRO A 169 -3.85 7.52 -32.18
N ALA A 170 -4.71 7.93 -31.26
CA ALA A 170 -6.13 7.61 -31.27
C ALA A 170 -6.95 8.79 -30.75
N PRO A 171 -7.35 9.72 -31.63
CA PRO A 171 -8.17 10.88 -31.25
C PRO A 171 -9.46 10.46 -30.53
N GLY A 172 -9.80 11.14 -29.43
CA GLY A 172 -10.98 10.82 -28.60
C GLY A 172 -10.85 9.56 -27.74
N LYS A 173 -9.63 9.00 -27.60
CA LYS A 173 -9.36 7.87 -26.70
C LYS A 173 -8.28 8.24 -25.71
N SER A 174 -8.63 8.30 -24.42
CA SER A 174 -7.66 8.59 -23.34
C SER A 174 -7.01 7.33 -22.74
N PHE A 175 -7.61 6.16 -22.99
CA PHE A 175 -7.24 4.85 -22.43
C PHE A 175 -6.83 3.96 -23.59
N GLN A 176 -5.53 3.91 -23.86
CA GLN A 176 -4.96 3.25 -25.03
C GLN A 176 -4.04 2.12 -24.58
N THR A 177 -4.00 1.04 -25.38
CA THR A 177 -3.01 -0.02 -25.20
C THR A 177 -1.66 0.44 -25.75
N VAL A 178 -0.60 0.16 -25.01
CA VAL A 178 0.79 0.39 -25.39
C VAL A 178 1.45 -0.93 -25.79
N ALA A 179 2.02 -0.94 -26.98
CA ALA A 179 2.85 -2.05 -27.43
C ALA A 179 4.18 -2.05 -26.68
N ALA A 180 4.75 -3.23 -26.40
CA ALA A 180 6.03 -3.35 -25.72
C ALA A 180 7.16 -2.57 -26.42
N ALA A 181 7.12 -2.48 -27.76
CA ALA A 181 8.07 -1.71 -28.56
C ALA A 181 8.02 -0.18 -28.31
N SER A 182 6.92 0.31 -27.73
CA SER A 182 6.72 1.73 -27.39
C SER A 182 7.06 2.05 -25.93
N ILE A 183 7.78 1.15 -25.25
CA ILE A 183 8.32 1.34 -23.89
C ILE A 183 9.82 1.55 -24.03
N THR A 184 10.29 2.78 -23.80
CA THR A 184 11.68 3.17 -24.02
C THR A 184 12.37 3.45 -22.68
N PRO A 185 13.52 2.82 -22.37
CA PRO A 185 14.34 3.22 -21.23
C PRO A 185 14.95 4.60 -21.49
N VAL A 186 14.79 5.52 -20.54
CA VAL A 186 15.26 6.91 -20.65
C VAL A 186 16.24 7.31 -19.55
N GLY A 187 16.51 6.40 -18.61
CA GLY A 187 17.51 6.58 -17.58
C GLY A 187 17.20 5.80 -16.32
N THR A 188 17.45 6.38 -15.15
CA THR A 188 17.36 5.68 -13.86
C THR A 188 16.72 6.53 -12.77
N MET A 189 16.09 5.86 -11.81
CA MET A 189 15.58 6.45 -10.58
C MET A 189 16.20 5.73 -9.38
N THR A 190 16.59 6.50 -8.37
CA THR A 190 17.01 5.99 -7.06
C THR A 190 16.21 6.68 -5.96
N LEU A 191 15.71 5.89 -5.03
CA LEU A 191 14.98 6.34 -3.85
C LEU A 191 15.72 5.87 -2.60
N ARG A 192 16.05 6.81 -1.71
CA ARG A 192 16.67 6.53 -0.42
C ARG A 192 15.82 7.11 0.70
N PHE A 193 15.14 6.25 1.45
CA PHE A 193 14.27 6.59 2.56
C PHE A 193 15.09 6.76 3.84
N SER A 194 14.91 7.89 4.53
CA SER A 194 15.44 8.09 5.89
C SER A 194 14.47 7.56 6.94
N ASP A 195 13.18 7.57 6.62
CA ASP A 195 12.09 6.98 7.40
C ASP A 195 10.89 6.70 6.46
N THR A 196 9.74 6.32 7.01
CA THR A 196 8.53 5.97 6.23
C THR A 196 7.82 7.16 5.58
N ASN A 197 8.23 8.40 5.88
CA ASN A 197 7.63 9.64 5.42
C ASN A 197 8.61 10.58 4.71
N ASN A 198 9.92 10.34 4.78
CA ASN A 198 10.96 11.18 4.17
C ASN A 198 11.95 10.36 3.32
N ALA A 199 12.31 10.90 2.15
CA ALA A 199 13.26 10.26 1.26
C ALA A 199 14.06 11.26 0.42
N THR A 200 15.12 10.77 -0.22
CA THR A 200 15.82 11.43 -1.31
C THR A 200 15.44 10.76 -2.62
N PHE A 201 14.91 11.53 -3.56
CA PHE A 201 14.61 11.14 -4.92
C PHE A 201 15.70 11.66 -5.86
N THR A 202 16.45 10.75 -6.48
CA THR A 202 17.42 11.08 -7.52
C THR A 202 16.97 10.46 -8.83
N TYR A 203 17.04 11.24 -9.91
CA TYR A 203 16.80 10.75 -11.26
C TYR A 203 17.92 11.18 -12.20
N ASP A 204 18.12 10.36 -13.21
CA ASP A 204 18.88 10.67 -14.42
C ASP A 204 17.96 10.36 -15.59
N VAL A 205 17.55 11.37 -16.35
CA VAL A 205 16.64 11.22 -17.50
C VAL A 205 17.20 12.01 -18.66
N ASP A 206 17.45 11.33 -19.78
CA ASP A 206 17.99 11.93 -21.00
C ASP A 206 19.28 12.77 -20.74
N GLY A 207 20.11 12.32 -19.79
CA GLY A 207 21.36 13.01 -19.37
C GLY A 207 21.17 14.17 -18.38
N VAL A 208 19.92 14.48 -17.98
CA VAL A 208 19.63 15.44 -16.92
C VAL A 208 19.54 14.72 -15.59
N ARG A 209 20.45 15.05 -14.67
CA ARG A 209 20.46 14.53 -13.31
C ARG A 209 20.03 15.58 -12.30
N GLN A 210 19.06 15.25 -11.45
CA GLN A 210 18.75 16.04 -10.25
C GLN A 210 18.50 15.14 -9.04
N THR A 211 18.67 15.74 -7.87
CA THR A 211 18.37 15.14 -6.57
C THR A 211 17.45 16.07 -5.80
N LYS A 212 16.35 15.53 -5.27
CA LYS A 212 15.33 16.25 -4.51
C LYS A 212 15.07 15.53 -3.20
N ALA A 213 14.94 16.29 -2.11
CA ALA A 213 14.34 15.77 -0.89
C ALA A 213 12.83 15.69 -1.10
N ILE A 214 12.21 14.59 -0.70
CA ILE A 214 10.77 14.36 -0.84
C ILE A 214 10.17 13.91 0.48
N THR A 215 8.90 14.25 0.69
CA THR A 215 8.09 13.84 1.84
C THR A 215 6.79 13.21 1.33
N LYS A 216 6.15 12.36 2.13
CA LYS A 216 4.75 11.97 1.86
C LYS A 216 3.85 13.19 1.88
N GLN A 217 2.90 13.24 0.96
CA GLN A 217 1.90 14.29 0.90
C GLN A 217 0.79 14.01 1.91
N VAL A 218 0.53 14.98 2.78
CA VAL A 218 -0.53 14.92 3.80
C VAL A 218 -1.63 15.89 3.40
N TYR A 219 -2.86 15.38 3.28
CA TYR A 219 -4.06 16.13 2.93
C TYR A 219 -5.29 15.75 3.78
N GLY A 220 -5.10 14.84 4.74
CA GLY A 220 -6.02 14.58 5.84
C GLY A 220 -5.38 14.88 7.20
N SER A 221 -5.88 14.22 8.25
CA SER A 221 -5.38 14.35 9.62
C SER A 221 -3.95 13.83 9.81
N ALA A 222 -3.57 12.80 9.07
CA ALA A 222 -2.24 12.15 9.08
C ALA A 222 -1.97 11.42 7.75
N PRO A 223 -0.70 11.14 7.41
CA PRO A 223 -0.40 10.25 6.30
C PRO A 223 -0.91 8.84 6.59
N ALA A 224 -1.41 8.16 5.55
CA ALA A 224 -1.76 6.74 5.63
C ALA A 224 -0.55 5.93 6.10
N ARG A 225 -0.80 5.05 7.07
CA ARG A 225 0.20 4.10 7.54
C ARG A 225 0.08 2.88 6.65
N CYS A 226 1.20 2.47 6.07
CA CYS A 226 1.24 1.30 5.21
C CYS A 226 2.32 0.35 5.71
N TYR A 227 2.09 -0.93 5.52
CA TYR A 227 3.01 -2.00 5.88
C TYR A 227 2.95 -3.11 4.84
N SER A 228 4.09 -3.76 4.62
CA SER A 228 4.14 -4.98 3.82
C SER A 228 3.59 -6.13 4.67
N ALA A 229 2.55 -6.79 4.19
CA ALA A 229 1.88 -7.87 4.90
C ALA A 229 2.32 -9.23 4.35
N ALA A 230 2.54 -10.22 5.21
CA ALA A 230 2.92 -11.57 4.77
C ALA A 230 1.78 -12.31 4.03
N LYS A 231 0.53 -11.86 4.22
CA LYS A 231 -0.66 -12.43 3.57
C LYS A 231 -1.62 -11.32 3.15
N ALA A 232 -2.38 -11.58 2.09
CA ALA A 232 -3.49 -10.73 1.67
C ALA A 232 -4.59 -10.68 2.73
N VAL A 233 -4.78 -9.48 3.27
CA VAL A 233 -5.95 -9.10 4.05
C VAL A 233 -6.64 -7.93 3.35
N ALA A 234 -7.92 -7.73 3.65
CA ALA A 234 -8.63 -6.57 3.14
C ALA A 234 -7.93 -5.29 3.60
N SER A 235 -7.45 -4.49 2.66
CA SER A 235 -7.00 -3.13 2.98
C SER A 235 -8.26 -2.30 3.25
N PRO A 236 -8.41 -1.67 4.43
CA PRO A 236 -9.56 -0.82 4.71
C PRO A 236 -9.57 0.45 3.85
N THR A 237 -8.45 0.78 3.22
CA THR A 237 -8.27 1.95 2.36
C THR A 237 -8.18 1.56 0.88
N TYR A 238 -8.58 2.45 -0.02
CA TYR A 238 -8.44 2.33 -1.48
C TYR A 238 -7.04 2.70 -2.00
N GLN A 239 -6.10 2.98 -1.10
CA GLN A 239 -4.75 3.38 -1.47
C GLN A 239 -4.03 2.24 -2.21
N ASP A 240 -3.74 2.42 -3.50
CA ASP A 240 -2.96 1.49 -4.32
C ASP A 240 -2.69 2.02 -5.74
N LEU A 241 -1.91 1.24 -6.48
CA LEU A 241 -1.92 1.23 -7.94
C LEU A 241 -3.07 0.34 -8.47
N TRP A 242 -3.89 0.90 -9.34
CA TRP A 242 -5.06 0.27 -9.94
C TRP A 242 -4.95 0.28 -11.46
N TRP A 243 -5.55 -0.74 -12.07
CA TRP A 243 -5.48 -0.97 -13.50
C TRP A 243 -6.74 -1.68 -14.03
N SER A 244 -6.91 -1.73 -15.34
CA SER A 244 -7.98 -2.43 -16.06
C SER A 244 -8.31 -3.83 -15.51
N PHE A 245 -9.59 -4.11 -15.30
CA PHE A 245 -10.11 -5.45 -15.02
C PHE A 245 -10.68 -6.11 -16.31
N PRO A 246 -10.39 -7.40 -16.57
CA PRO A 246 -9.46 -8.28 -15.85
C PRO A 246 -8.02 -7.78 -15.99
N ALA A 247 -7.14 -8.14 -15.05
CA ALA A 247 -5.78 -7.57 -14.89
C ALA A 247 -4.86 -7.66 -16.13
N THR A 248 -5.25 -8.42 -17.16
CA THR A 248 -4.51 -8.59 -18.43
C THR A 248 -5.07 -7.79 -19.60
N SER A 249 -6.18 -7.06 -19.41
CA SER A 249 -7.03 -6.60 -20.53
C SER A 249 -6.47 -5.44 -21.36
N VAL A 250 -5.78 -4.46 -20.75
CA VAL A 250 -5.31 -3.27 -21.49
C VAL A 250 -3.99 -2.77 -20.90
N SER A 251 -2.89 -2.92 -21.63
CA SER A 251 -1.57 -2.46 -21.17
C SER A 251 -1.28 -0.99 -21.41
N GLY A 252 -0.85 -0.22 -20.41
CA GLY A 252 -0.19 1.08 -20.63
C GLY A 252 -0.82 2.32 -19.98
N TRP A 253 -1.95 2.20 -19.30
CA TRP A 253 -2.59 3.28 -18.53
C TRP A 253 -2.81 2.81 -17.10
N GLY A 254 -3.05 3.70 -16.14
CA GLY A 254 -3.33 3.26 -14.76
C GLY A 254 -3.86 4.37 -13.88
N LEU A 255 -4.35 4.01 -12.70
CA LEU A 255 -4.84 4.93 -11.70
C LEU A 255 -4.06 4.70 -10.41
N ASN A 256 -3.38 5.72 -9.90
CA ASN A 256 -2.92 5.69 -8.52
C ASN A 256 -3.97 6.34 -7.63
N VAL A 257 -4.35 5.67 -6.56
CA VAL A 257 -5.25 6.19 -5.53
C VAL A 257 -4.45 6.25 -4.23
N THR A 258 -4.54 7.38 -3.53
CA THR A 258 -4.13 7.50 -2.13
C THR A 258 -5.34 7.94 -1.32
N GLN A 259 -5.43 7.49 -0.07
CA GLN A 259 -6.57 7.79 0.79
C GLN A 259 -6.10 8.31 2.14
N GLN A 260 -6.68 9.42 2.58
CA GLN A 260 -6.54 9.94 3.94
C GLN A 260 -7.91 10.38 4.42
N ASP A 261 -8.32 9.86 5.57
CA ASP A 261 -9.69 9.98 6.08
C ASP A 261 -10.73 9.57 5.01
N GLY A 262 -11.79 10.36 4.84
CA GLY A 262 -12.83 10.16 3.81
C GLY A 262 -12.49 10.74 2.43
N THR A 263 -11.21 10.91 2.09
CA THR A 263 -10.77 11.63 0.88
C THR A 263 -9.82 10.78 0.06
N LEU A 264 -10.14 10.64 -1.23
CA LEU A 264 -9.22 10.06 -2.21
C LEU A 264 -8.51 11.16 -2.98
N PHE A 265 -7.21 10.97 -3.18
CA PHE A 265 -6.41 11.67 -4.16
C PHE A 265 -6.08 10.68 -5.28
N MET A 266 -6.48 11.01 -6.50
CA MET A 266 -6.34 10.14 -7.66
C MET A 266 -5.45 10.78 -8.71
N THR A 267 -4.48 10.02 -9.23
CA THR A 267 -3.70 10.38 -10.42
C THR A 267 -3.99 9.37 -11.51
N LEU A 268 -4.61 9.84 -12.60
CA LEU A 268 -4.92 9.04 -13.77
C LEU A 268 -3.81 9.21 -14.81
N PHE A 269 -3.23 8.10 -15.25
CA PHE A 269 -2.17 8.04 -16.25
C PHE A 269 -2.71 7.44 -17.54
N GLY A 270 -2.51 8.13 -18.66
CA GLY A 270 -2.93 7.68 -19.98
C GLY A 270 -2.20 8.42 -21.08
N TYR A 271 -2.87 8.62 -22.21
CA TYR A 271 -2.30 9.27 -23.39
C TYR A 271 -3.28 10.28 -23.98
N ASP A 272 -2.74 11.32 -24.63
CA ASP A 272 -3.54 12.24 -25.43
C ASP A 272 -3.92 11.64 -26.80
N GLY A 273 -4.68 12.40 -27.60
CA GLY A 273 -5.10 11.95 -28.93
C GLY A 273 -3.95 11.70 -29.91
N ASP A 274 -2.78 12.28 -29.66
CA ASP A 274 -1.54 12.06 -30.43
C ASP A 274 -0.73 10.86 -29.91
N GLY A 275 -1.21 10.16 -28.87
CA GLY A 275 -0.52 9.03 -28.25
C GLY A 275 0.62 9.44 -27.31
N ARG A 276 0.71 10.73 -26.93
CA ARG A 276 1.72 11.21 -25.98
C ARG A 276 1.27 10.96 -24.54
N PRO A 277 2.19 10.58 -23.63
CA PRO A 277 1.85 10.35 -22.22
C PRO A 277 1.29 11.63 -21.61
N SER A 278 0.15 11.51 -20.95
CA SER A 278 -0.60 12.61 -20.32
C SER A 278 -1.20 12.11 -19.00
N TRP A 279 -1.41 13.02 -18.04
CA TRP A 279 -2.00 12.67 -16.75
C TRP A 279 -3.10 13.65 -16.33
N ARG A 280 -4.01 13.16 -15.49
CA ARG A 280 -5.06 13.96 -14.84
C ARG A 280 -5.02 13.73 -13.35
N VAL A 281 -5.46 14.73 -12.60
CA VAL A 281 -5.52 14.66 -11.14
C VAL A 281 -6.90 15.00 -10.62
N ALA A 282 -7.37 14.23 -9.64
CA ALA A 282 -8.53 14.55 -8.83
C ALA A 282 -8.10 14.48 -7.36
N SER A 283 -7.83 15.63 -6.76
CA SER A 283 -7.15 15.72 -5.46
C SER A 283 -8.09 15.78 -4.25
N ASN A 284 -9.38 15.99 -4.48
CA ASN A 284 -10.39 16.22 -3.44
C ASN A 284 -11.64 15.36 -3.69
N VAL A 285 -11.45 14.07 -3.96
CA VAL A 285 -12.55 13.14 -4.25
C VAL A 285 -13.14 12.68 -2.91
N ARG A 286 -14.33 13.17 -2.58
CA ARG A 286 -14.94 12.97 -1.25
C ARG A 286 -15.93 11.82 -1.27
N ALA A 287 -16.05 11.14 -0.13
CA ALA A 287 -17.10 10.15 0.08
C ALA A 287 -18.49 10.79 -0.10
N VAL A 288 -19.37 10.08 -0.82
CA VAL A 288 -20.75 10.51 -1.10
C VAL A 288 -21.74 9.66 -0.31
N ILE A 289 -21.78 8.35 -0.57
CA ILE A 289 -22.63 7.39 0.12
C ILE A 289 -22.01 6.00 0.02
N GLY A 290 -22.02 5.25 1.13
CA GLY A 290 -21.38 3.93 1.19
C GLY A 290 -19.90 4.01 0.76
N ALA A 291 -19.47 3.08 -0.08
CA ALA A 291 -18.13 3.05 -0.65
C ALA A 291 -18.02 3.77 -2.02
N SER A 292 -18.71 4.90 -2.16
CA SER A 292 -18.74 5.73 -3.37
C SER A 292 -18.11 7.09 -3.12
N TYR A 293 -17.26 7.54 -4.05
CA TYR A 293 -16.52 8.79 -3.99
C TYR A 293 -16.69 9.57 -5.29
N ALA A 294 -16.76 10.89 -5.23
CA ALA A 294 -16.84 11.75 -6.40
C ALA A 294 -16.03 13.05 -6.24
N GLY A 295 -15.55 13.59 -7.36
CA GLY A 295 -14.77 14.82 -7.36
C GLY A 295 -14.50 15.38 -8.76
N ASP A 296 -13.87 16.55 -8.78
CA ASP A 296 -13.46 17.23 -10.00
C ASP A 296 -12.15 16.66 -10.55
N LEU A 297 -12.06 16.61 -11.88
CA LEU A 297 -10.88 16.19 -12.62
C LEU A 297 -10.18 17.41 -13.23
N TYR A 298 -8.86 17.47 -13.07
CA TYR A 298 -8.03 18.57 -13.52
C TYR A 298 -6.93 18.11 -14.47
N ARG A 299 -6.63 18.97 -15.44
CA ARG A 299 -5.41 18.95 -16.25
C ARG A 299 -4.46 20.02 -15.73
N THR A 300 -3.17 19.76 -15.83
CA THR A 300 -2.15 20.75 -15.45
C THR A 300 -1.11 20.97 -16.55
N SER A 301 -0.39 22.09 -16.47
CA SER A 301 0.81 22.39 -17.25
C SER A 301 1.79 23.14 -16.35
N GLY A 302 3.09 23.09 -16.64
CA GLY A 302 4.10 23.72 -15.77
C GLY A 302 5.48 23.70 -16.37
N ALA A 303 6.50 24.09 -15.59
CA ALA A 303 7.88 24.09 -16.06
C ALA A 303 8.42 22.67 -16.29
N PRO A 304 9.33 22.47 -17.27
CA PRO A 304 9.94 21.16 -17.54
C PRO A 304 10.64 20.60 -16.31
N PHE A 305 10.66 19.27 -16.16
CA PHE A 305 11.28 18.58 -15.02
C PHE A 305 12.76 18.93 -14.79
N ARG A 306 13.48 19.34 -15.85
CA ARG A 306 14.89 19.76 -15.77
C ARG A 306 15.10 21.16 -15.16
N THR A 307 14.03 21.91 -14.94
CA THR A 307 14.10 23.29 -14.44
C THR A 307 14.59 23.29 -12.99
N SER A 308 15.60 24.10 -12.70
CA SER A 308 16.13 24.30 -11.35
C SER A 308 16.59 25.76 -11.20
N PRO A 309 16.09 26.52 -10.20
CA PRO A 309 15.09 26.12 -9.20
C PRO A 309 13.68 25.96 -9.82
N TRP A 310 12.80 25.20 -9.15
CA TRP A 310 11.43 24.97 -9.63
C TRP A 310 10.53 26.21 -9.48
N PRO A 311 9.89 26.69 -10.56
CA PRO A 311 9.02 27.85 -10.50
C PRO A 311 7.56 27.43 -10.24
N SER A 312 7.16 27.32 -8.97
CA SER A 312 5.80 26.90 -8.58
C SER A 312 4.67 27.75 -9.19
N SER A 313 4.93 29.02 -9.49
CA SER A 313 3.98 29.93 -10.16
C SER A 313 3.72 29.60 -11.65
N SER A 314 4.55 28.74 -12.26
CA SER A 314 4.37 28.31 -13.65
C SER A 314 3.24 27.30 -13.81
N VAL A 315 2.81 26.68 -12.72
CA VAL A 315 1.80 25.62 -12.73
C VAL A 315 0.43 26.21 -12.99
N LYS A 316 -0.20 25.78 -14.08
CA LYS A 316 -1.59 26.10 -14.41
C LYS A 316 -2.45 24.87 -14.21
N ILE A 317 -3.61 25.05 -13.59
CA ILE A 317 -4.57 23.99 -13.29
C ILE A 317 -5.89 24.36 -13.94
N THR A 318 -6.43 23.46 -14.75
CA THR A 318 -7.70 23.64 -15.47
C THR A 318 -8.62 22.49 -15.11
N ARG A 319 -9.85 22.79 -14.66
CA ARG A 319 -10.89 21.77 -14.47
C ARG A 319 -11.36 21.29 -15.84
N VAL A 320 -11.34 19.98 -16.06
CA VAL A 320 -11.68 19.36 -17.35
C VAL A 320 -12.84 18.38 -17.29
N GLY A 321 -13.22 17.94 -16.08
CA GLY A 321 -14.38 17.08 -15.91
C GLY A 321 -14.54 16.57 -14.48
N THR A 322 -14.97 15.33 -14.33
CA THR A 322 -15.25 14.69 -13.02
C THR A 322 -14.81 13.24 -12.98
N VAL A 323 -14.68 12.71 -11.76
CA VAL A 323 -14.47 11.28 -11.48
C VAL A 323 -15.50 10.77 -10.50
N GLU A 324 -15.84 9.49 -10.64
CA GLU A 324 -16.60 8.71 -9.67
C GLU A 324 -15.90 7.36 -9.46
N PHE A 325 -15.69 6.99 -8.21
CA PHE A 325 -15.12 5.71 -7.81
C PHE A 325 -16.14 5.01 -6.90
N ARG A 326 -16.51 3.78 -7.25
CA ARG A 326 -17.54 3.03 -6.54
C ARG A 326 -17.13 1.58 -6.34
N ASP A 327 -16.95 1.21 -5.09
CA ASP A 327 -16.76 -0.18 -4.70
C ASP A 327 -18.12 -0.84 -4.41
N SER A 328 -18.40 -1.92 -5.15
CA SER A 328 -19.62 -2.73 -5.03
C SER A 328 -19.41 -4.00 -4.20
N GLY A 329 -18.26 -4.17 -3.53
CA GLY A 329 -17.90 -5.39 -2.80
C GLY A 329 -17.48 -6.55 -3.69
N SER A 330 -17.14 -6.26 -4.95
CA SER A 330 -16.59 -7.21 -5.94
C SER A 330 -15.07 -7.11 -6.00
N GLU A 331 -14.41 -8.07 -6.67
CA GLU A 331 -12.96 -8.01 -6.93
C GLU A 331 -12.57 -6.76 -7.73
N ALA A 332 -13.42 -6.36 -8.67
CA ALA A 332 -13.26 -5.14 -9.44
C ALA A 332 -14.08 -4.00 -8.84
N VAL A 333 -13.54 -2.80 -8.95
CA VAL A 333 -14.16 -1.54 -8.54
C VAL A 333 -14.57 -0.74 -9.76
N GLY A 334 -15.71 -0.06 -9.70
CA GLY A 334 -16.15 0.84 -10.77
C GLY A 334 -15.40 2.17 -10.72
N PHE A 335 -14.82 2.57 -11.86
CA PHE A 335 -14.21 3.88 -12.07
C PHE A 335 -14.83 4.55 -13.29
N ASN A 336 -15.53 5.66 -13.07
CA ASN A 336 -16.04 6.51 -14.13
C ASN A 336 -15.22 7.80 -14.17
N TYR A 337 -14.88 8.25 -15.37
CA TYR A 337 -14.33 9.58 -15.56
C TYR A 337 -15.04 10.29 -16.72
N SER A 338 -15.08 11.61 -16.66
CA SER A 338 -15.51 12.46 -17.76
C SER A 338 -14.46 13.52 -18.07
N GLU A 339 -14.31 13.84 -19.34
CA GLU A 339 -13.52 14.97 -19.83
C GLU A 339 -14.30 15.66 -20.95
N GLY A 340 -14.72 16.90 -20.74
CA GLY A 340 -15.68 17.56 -21.63
C GLY A 340 -17.01 16.79 -21.74
N ASN A 341 -17.38 16.40 -22.97
CA ASN A 341 -18.60 15.62 -23.23
C ASN A 341 -18.36 14.11 -23.27
N GLU A 342 -17.10 13.66 -23.18
CA GLU A 342 -16.76 12.25 -23.19
C GLU A 342 -16.91 11.68 -21.78
N ARG A 343 -17.54 10.51 -21.67
CA ARG A 343 -17.64 9.75 -20.43
C ARG A 343 -17.24 8.31 -20.71
N THR A 344 -16.40 7.78 -19.84
CA THR A 344 -15.95 6.40 -19.94
C THR A 344 -16.04 5.73 -18.58
N THR A 345 -16.35 4.44 -18.61
CA THR A 345 -16.49 3.57 -17.45
C THR A 345 -15.49 2.43 -17.58
N HIS A 346 -14.72 2.21 -16.52
CA HIS A 346 -13.81 1.09 -16.38
C HIS A 346 -14.17 0.29 -15.12
N GLN A 347 -13.97 -1.02 -15.20
CA GLN A 347 -13.76 -1.84 -14.02
C GLN A 347 -12.26 -1.91 -13.77
N ILE A 348 -11.83 -1.69 -12.53
CA ILE A 348 -10.42 -1.67 -12.16
C ILE A 348 -10.14 -2.62 -11.00
N VAL A 349 -8.92 -3.14 -10.96
CA VAL A 349 -8.41 -4.02 -9.90
C VAL A 349 -7.05 -3.54 -9.46
N ARG A 350 -6.69 -3.81 -8.19
CA ARG A 350 -5.36 -3.51 -7.67
C ARG A 350 -4.29 -4.27 -8.43
N GLN A 351 -3.23 -3.58 -8.83
CA GLN A 351 -2.12 -4.23 -9.51
C GLN A 351 -1.29 -5.04 -8.51
N ARG A 352 -1.10 -6.33 -8.80
CA ARG A 352 -0.21 -7.22 -8.04
C ARG A 352 1.05 -7.47 -8.83
N PHE A 353 2.19 -7.19 -8.22
CA PHE A 353 3.53 -7.42 -8.79
C PHE A 353 4.51 -8.04 -7.77
N GLY A 354 4.11 -8.11 -6.49
CA GLY A 354 4.77 -8.91 -5.46
C GLY A 354 3.87 -10.02 -4.91
N ALA A 355 4.48 -10.96 -4.19
CA ALA A 355 3.81 -11.97 -3.39
C ALA A 355 3.21 -11.39 -2.10
N ALA A 356 3.91 -10.46 -1.42
CA ALA A 356 3.39 -9.76 -0.25
C ALA A 356 2.55 -8.54 -0.64
N PRO A 357 1.26 -8.50 -0.30
CA PRO A 357 0.43 -7.34 -0.55
C PRO A 357 0.76 -6.21 0.44
N THR A 358 0.52 -4.97 0.00
CA THR A 358 0.45 -3.83 0.91
C THR A 358 -0.88 -3.81 1.62
N VAL A 359 -0.85 -3.40 2.88
CA VAL A 359 -2.03 -3.05 3.65
C VAL A 359 -1.79 -1.66 4.23
N CYS A 360 -2.80 -0.79 4.13
CA CYS A 360 -2.74 0.56 4.65
C CYS A 360 -3.96 0.88 5.52
N ASP A 361 -3.74 1.54 6.65
CA ASP A 361 -4.75 1.99 7.62
C ASP A 361 -4.79 3.51 7.82
#